data_AF-A0A388TGN9-F1
#
_entry.id   AF-A0A388TGN9-F1
#
_cell.length_a   1.000
_cell.length_b   1.000
_cell.length_c   1.000
_cell.angle_alpha   90.00
_cell.angle_beta   90.00
_cell.angle_gamma   90.00
#
_symmetry.space_group_name_H-M   'P 1'
#
loop_
_entity.id
_entity.type
_entity.pdbx_description
1 polymer ?
#
loop_
_entity_poly.entity_id
_entity_poly.type
_entity_poly.pdbx_seq_one_letter_code
_entity_poly.pdbx_strand_id
1 'polypeptide(L)' 'MTIKEKEFDCIKFKEELYLNTWKKSGATTLREYVDYVNREAVKSPLHREFVNSAN' A
#
# COMPACT_ATOMS: atom_id res chain seq x y z
N MET A 1 -2.33 9.03 -34.18
CA MET A 1 -2.74 7.97 -33.22
C MET A 1 -3.11 8.65 -31.93
N THR A 2 -4.40 8.73 -31.61
CA THR A 2 -4.90 9.24 -30.33
C THR A 2 -4.56 8.23 -29.24
N ILE A 3 -3.78 8.65 -28.25
CA ILE A 3 -3.51 7.85 -27.05
C ILE A 3 -4.85 7.70 -26.34
N LYS A 4 -5.44 6.50 -26.37
CA LYS A 4 -6.60 6.18 -25.53
C LYS A 4 -6.11 6.25 -24.09
N GLU A 5 -6.54 7.27 -23.34
CA GLU A 5 -6.36 7.30 -21.90
C GLU A 5 -7.00 6.03 -21.33
N LYS A 6 -6.19 5.21 -20.65
CA LYS A 6 -6.72 4.06 -19.93
C LYS A 6 -7.47 4.62 -18.73
N GLU A 7 -8.77 4.34 -18.65
CA GLU A 7 -9.52 4.60 -17.42
C GLU A 7 -8.86 3.85 -16.26
N PHE A 8 -8.61 4.58 -15.17
CA PHE A 8 -8.04 4.01 -13.97
C PHE A 8 -9.12 3.24 -13.22
N ASP A 9 -8.99 1.92 -13.20
CA ASP A 9 -9.87 1.04 -12.46
C ASP A 9 -9.41 0.93 -11.00
N CYS A 10 -10.08 1.65 -10.11
CA CYS A 10 -9.81 1.65 -8.68
C CYS A 10 -10.01 0.28 -8.02
N ILE A 11 -10.92 -0.56 -8.53
CA ILE A 11 -11.19 -1.89 -7.97
C ILE A 11 -10.00 -2.79 -8.30
N LYS A 12 -9.61 -2.84 -9.57
CA LYS A 12 -8.47 -3.62 -10.03
C LYS A 12 -7.17 -3.17 -9.36
N PHE A 13 -6.96 -1.86 -9.24
CA PHE A 13 -5.80 -1.32 -8.54
C PHE A 13 -5.76 -1.79 -7.07
N LYS A 14 -6.89 -1.76 -6.37
CA LYS A 14 -6.99 -2.22 -4.97
C LYS A 14 -6.65 -3.71 -4.84
N GLU A 15 -7.17 -4.54 -5.74
CA GLU A 15 -6.89 -5.98 -5.76
C GLU A 15 -5.42 -6.27 -6.02
N GLU A 16 -4.83 -5.62 -7.03
CA GLU A 16 -3.41 -5.76 -7.36
C GLU A 16 -2.52 -5.27 -6.20
N LEU A 17 -2.88 -4.15 -5.57
CA LEU A 17 -2.17 -3.64 -4.40
C LEU A 17 -2.15 -4.68 -3.28
N TYR A 18 -3.30 -5.24 -2.93
CA TYR A 18 -3.43 -6.25 -1.87
C TYR A 18 -2.63 -7.52 -2.18
N LEU A 19 -2.74 -8.03 -3.40
CA LEU A 19 -2.00 -9.23 -3.82
C LEU A 19 -0.48 -9.00 -3.77
N ASN A 20 -0.04 -7.82 -4.19
CA ASN A 20 1.38 -7.47 -4.19
C ASN A 20 1.92 -7.25 -2.78
N THR A 21 1.18 -6.58 -1.89
CA THR A 21 1.59 -6.40 -0.49
C THR A 21 1.65 -7.74 0.24
N TRP A 22 0.66 -8.62 0.03
CA TRP A 22 0.67 -9.96 0.59
C TRP A 22 1.90 -10.77 0.13
N LYS A 23 2.14 -10.86 -1.18
CA LYS A 23 3.31 -11.58 -1.73
C LYS A 23 4.64 -11.01 -1.23
N LYS A 24 4.77 -9.69 -1.19
CA LYS A 24 6.00 -9.01 -0.77
C LYS A 24 6.26 -9.15 0.73
N SER A 25 5.20 -9.32 1.53
CA SER A 25 5.35 -9.49 2.97
C SER A 25 6.07 -10.78 3.36
N GLY A 26 5.95 -11.84 2.54
CA GLY A 26 6.45 -13.17 2.88
C GLY A 26 5.77 -13.79 4.11
N ALA A 27 4.66 -13.20 4.58
CA ALA A 27 3.98 -13.62 5.79
C ALA A 27 3.27 -14.96 5.60
N THR A 28 3.38 -15.82 6.61
CA THR A 28 2.64 -17.08 6.73
C THR A 28 1.47 -16.96 7.70
N THR A 29 1.50 -15.94 8.56
CA THR A 29 0.45 -15.65 9.53
C THR A 29 -0.07 -14.23 9.40
N LEU A 30 -1.28 -13.98 9.91
CA LEU A 30 -1.86 -12.63 9.95
C LEU A 30 -1.01 -11.66 10.76
N ARG A 31 -0.41 -12.12 11.87
CA ARG A 31 0.45 -11.27 12.71
C ARG A 31 1.69 -10.79 11.93
N GLU A 32 2.37 -11.69 11.24
CA GLU A 32 3.54 -11.34 10.41
C GLU A 32 3.17 -10.33 9.31
N TYR A 33 1.99 -10.48 8.72
CA TYR A 33 1.49 -9.53 7.73
C TYR A 33 1.24 -8.14 8.33
N VAL A 34 0.58 -8.08 9.49
CA VAL A 34 0.33 -6.82 10.21
C VAL A 34 1.64 -6.13 10.57
N ASP A 35 2.62 -6.87 11.08
CA ASP A 35 3.94 -6.33 11.43
C ASP A 35 4.67 -5.77 10.20
N TYR A 36 4.60 -6.46 9.06
CA TYR A 36 5.12 -5.97 7.79
C TYR A 36 4.46 -4.64 7.38
N VAL A 37 3.12 -4.58 7.39
CA VAL A 37 2.37 -3.38 6.97
C VAL A 37 2.72 -2.19 7.86
N ASN A 38 2.76 -2.37 9.18
CA ASN A 38 3.11 -1.29 10.11
C ASN A 38 4.53 -0.77 9.87
N ARG A 39 5.50 -1.66 9.61
CA ARG A 39 6.88 -1.27 9.30
C ARG A 39 7.01 -0.51 7.99
N GLU A 40 6.22 -0.85 6.97
CA GLU A 40 6.24 -0.10 5.71
C GLU A 40 5.46 1.23 5.83
N ALA A 41 4.39 1.26 6.62
CA ALA A 41 3.60 2.47 6.85
C ALA A 41 4.43 3.60 7.48
N VAL A 42 5.32 3.30 8.44
CA VAL A 42 6.18 4.32 9.08
C VAL A 42 7.20 4.96 8.14
N LYS A 43 7.53 4.30 7.02
CA LYS A 43 8.43 4.84 5.98
C LYS A 43 7.70 5.79 5.03
N SER A 44 6.37 5.78 5.05
CA SER A 44 5.57 6.62 4.16
C SER A 44 5.79 8.10 4.49
N PRO A 45 6.00 8.96 3.49
CA PRO A 45 6.03 10.42 3.69
C PRO A 45 4.77 10.94 4.40
N LEU A 46 3.62 10.30 4.14
CA LEU A 46 2.34 10.63 4.76
C LEU A 46 2.32 10.36 6.27
N HIS A 47 3.08 9.37 6.73
CA HIS A 47 3.20 9.09 8.16
C HIS A 47 3.96 10.21 8.88
N ARG A 48 5.01 10.74 8.25
CA ARG A 48 5.77 11.89 8.79
C ARG A 48 4.90 13.15 8.90
N GLU A 49 4.05 13.41 7.90
CA GLU A 49 3.13 14.55 7.92
C GLU A 49 2.09 14.44 9.03
N PHE A 50 1.55 13.24 9.25
CA PHE A 50 0.61 13.00 10.36
C PHE A 50 1.23 13.24 11.73
N VAL A 51 2.45 12.74 11.99
CA VAL A 51 3.14 12.94 13.27
C VAL A 51 3.49 14.41 13.50
N ASN A 52 3.88 15.14 12.46
CA ASN A 52 4.20 16.57 12.56
C ASN A 52 2.96 17.47 12.71
N SER A 53 1.79 17.00 12.28
CA SER A 53 0.52 17.74 12.41
C SER A 53 -0.17 17.50 13.76
N ALA A 54 0.30 16.51 14.54
CA ALA A 54 -0.24 16.14 15.84
C ALA A 54 0.57 16.71 17.03
N ASN A 55 1.70 17.39 16.75
CA ASN A 55 2.52 18.13 17.71
C ASN A 55 2.36 19.64 17.51
#